data_AF-A0AA40K4C3-F1
#
_entry.id   AF-A0AA40K4C3-F1
#
_cell.length_a   1.000
_cell.length_b   1.000
_cell.length_c   1.000
_cell.angle_alpha   90.00
_cell.angle_beta   90.00
_cell.angle_gamma   90.00
#
_symmetry.space_group_name_H-M   'P 1'
#
loop_
_entity.id
_entity.type
_entity.pdbx_description
1 polymer ?
#
loop_
_entity_poly.entity_id
_entity_poly.type
_entity_poly.pdbx_seq_one_letter_code
_entity_poly.pdbx_strand_id
1 'polypeptide(L)'
;MGDPFRGGCITIGPFANYTNSLGPSYQVTQHCIDRRISDGASSRSSQANVDACLAKTTWEAAWPCLEGAPHSGGHGGVGGQMTNGVSSPGDAIFYLHHTWLDKVWWNWQAGRNRGERMGRVAGRNVQADGLPGFPARPGNIPKPTGADGDSGTETTMGHVLNMFGNGPNKTIADVMEIQGQLLCYKYVEPKE
;
A
#
# COMPACT_ATOMS: atom_id res chain seq x y z
N MET A 1 -20.95 6.24 -0.41
CA MET A 1 -20.93 5.10 0.52
C MET A 1 -21.51 3.89 -0.19
N GLY A 2 -21.18 2.68 0.26
CA GLY A 2 -21.75 1.44 -0.29
C GLY A 2 -23.18 1.20 0.21
N ASP A 3 -24.08 0.77 -0.68
CA ASP A 3 -25.45 0.43 -0.33
C ASP A 3 -25.53 -1.05 0.11
N PRO A 4 -25.87 -1.36 1.37
CA PRO A 4 -25.94 -2.74 1.85
C PRO A 4 -27.01 -3.57 1.14
N PHE A 5 -28.06 -2.94 0.59
CA PHE A 5 -29.10 -3.63 -0.18
C PHE A 5 -28.68 -3.90 -1.63
N ARG A 6 -27.53 -3.37 -2.06
CA ARG A 6 -26.92 -3.62 -3.38
C ARG A 6 -25.53 -4.22 -3.25
N GLY A 7 -25.35 -5.12 -2.29
CA GLY A 7 -24.09 -5.85 -2.10
C GLY A 7 -22.90 -4.95 -1.68
N GLY A 8 -23.16 -3.73 -1.22
CA GLY A 8 -22.14 -2.74 -0.89
C GLY A 8 -21.71 -1.83 -2.04
N CYS A 9 -22.32 -1.94 -3.24
CA CYS A 9 -21.97 -1.08 -4.37
C CYS A 9 -22.06 0.40 -4.02
N ILE A 10 -21.11 1.21 -4.48
CA ILE A 10 -21.21 2.66 -4.45
C ILE A 10 -22.39 3.08 -5.35
N THR A 11 -23.35 3.83 -4.81
CA THR A 11 -24.55 4.27 -5.54
C THR A 11 -24.61 5.78 -5.79
N ILE A 12 -23.64 6.54 -5.25
CA ILE A 12 -23.58 8.01 -5.34
C ILE A 12 -22.15 8.50 -5.57
N GLY A 13 -22.02 9.73 -6.06
CA GLY A 13 -20.74 10.36 -6.34
C GLY A 13 -20.14 9.94 -7.69
N PRO A 14 -18.91 10.38 -8.00
CA PRO A 14 -18.34 10.26 -9.34
C PRO A 14 -18.06 8.82 -9.77
N PHE A 15 -18.01 7.87 -8.83
CA PHE A 15 -17.71 6.46 -9.09
C PHE A 15 -18.95 5.53 -9.01
N ALA A 16 -20.16 6.08 -8.87
CA ALA A 16 -21.39 5.27 -8.71
C ALA A 16 -21.66 4.32 -9.90
N ASN A 17 -21.32 4.77 -11.11
CA ASN A 17 -21.52 4.00 -12.35
C ASN A 17 -20.20 3.49 -12.94
N TYR A 18 -19.11 3.51 -12.17
CA TYR A 18 -17.83 2.98 -12.61
C TYR A 18 -17.89 1.45 -12.64
N THR A 19 -17.48 0.85 -13.77
CA THR A 19 -17.34 -0.60 -13.87
C THR A 19 -15.89 -0.98 -13.60
N ASN A 20 -15.67 -1.60 -12.44
CA ASN A 20 -14.37 -2.16 -12.08
C ASN A 20 -14.18 -3.49 -12.81
N SER A 21 -13.02 -3.65 -13.45
CA SER A 21 -12.62 -4.89 -14.15
C SER A 21 -11.68 -5.77 -13.31
N LEU A 22 -11.15 -5.23 -12.21
CA LEU A 22 -10.10 -5.88 -11.43
C LEU A 22 -10.67 -6.52 -10.17
N GLY A 23 -10.50 -7.83 -10.06
CA GLY A 23 -10.91 -8.62 -8.93
C GLY A 23 -12.25 -9.36 -9.12
N PRO A 24 -12.72 -10.04 -8.05
CA PRO A 24 -12.08 -10.10 -6.74
C PRO A 24 -10.74 -10.84 -6.78
N SER A 25 -9.78 -10.35 -5.99
CA SER A 25 -8.41 -10.89 -5.92
C SER A 25 -7.73 -10.99 -7.29
N TYR A 26 -7.44 -12.19 -7.80
CA TYR A 26 -6.73 -12.44 -9.06
C TYR A 26 -7.65 -12.51 -10.30
N GLN A 27 -8.97 -12.33 -10.13
CA GLN A 27 -9.91 -12.45 -11.24
C GLN A 27 -10.02 -11.17 -12.05
N VAL A 28 -10.46 -11.30 -13.31
CA VAL A 28 -10.85 -10.17 -14.17
C VAL A 28 -12.34 -10.30 -14.44
N THR A 29 -13.14 -9.46 -13.78
CA THR A 29 -14.61 -9.52 -13.85
C THR A 29 -15.18 -8.11 -13.89
N GLN A 30 -16.34 -7.92 -14.52
CA GLN A 30 -17.06 -6.63 -14.51
C GLN A 30 -17.97 -6.55 -13.28
N HIS A 31 -17.74 -5.57 -12.41
CA HIS A 31 -18.53 -5.34 -11.20
C HIS A 31 -18.49 -3.87 -10.77
N CYS A 32 -19.34 -3.48 -9.82
CA CYS A 32 -19.27 -2.17 -9.19
C CYS A 32 -18.08 -2.13 -8.21
N ILE A 33 -17.62 -0.93 -7.85
CA ILE A 33 -16.79 -0.77 -6.63
C ILE A 33 -17.74 -0.92 -5.42
N ASP A 34 -17.41 -1.81 -4.48
CA ASP A 34 -18.15 -1.96 -3.23
C ASP A 34 -17.36 -1.42 -2.02
N ARG A 35 -18.07 -0.87 -1.03
CA ARG A 35 -17.49 -0.36 0.22
C ARG A 35 -18.35 -0.76 1.42
N ARG A 36 -17.69 -1.04 2.54
CA ARG A 36 -18.32 -1.43 3.82
C ARG A 36 -17.61 -0.70 4.96
N ILE A 37 -18.00 0.56 5.15
CA ILE A 37 -17.30 1.48 6.05
C ILE A 37 -17.33 0.96 7.49
N SER A 38 -16.18 1.02 8.16
CA SER A 38 -16.01 0.59 9.55
C SER A 38 -15.15 1.59 10.33
N ASP A 39 -15.77 2.35 11.23
CA ASP A 39 -15.05 3.26 12.13
C ASP A 39 -14.11 2.49 13.07
N GLY A 40 -14.54 1.31 13.52
CA GLY A 40 -13.72 0.43 14.35
C GLY A 40 -12.42 0.02 13.65
N ALA A 41 -12.49 -0.37 12.38
CA ALA A 41 -11.28 -0.67 11.61
C ALA A 41 -10.46 0.60 11.31
N SER A 42 -11.13 1.72 10.97
CA SER A 42 -10.49 3.01 10.70
C SER A 42 -9.71 3.55 11.91
N SER A 43 -10.14 3.25 13.14
CA SER A 43 -9.44 3.65 14.37
C SER A 43 -7.99 3.14 14.45
N ARG A 44 -7.66 2.08 13.70
CA ARG A 44 -6.31 1.53 13.62
C ARG A 44 -5.34 2.47 12.89
N SER A 45 -5.85 3.42 12.10
CA SER A 45 -5.09 4.50 11.46
C SER A 45 -5.08 5.80 12.25
N SER A 46 -5.47 5.77 13.53
CA SER A 46 -5.43 6.93 14.42
C SER A 46 -4.02 7.50 14.59
N GLN A 47 -3.95 8.80 14.91
CA GLN A 47 -2.68 9.50 15.15
C GLN A 47 -1.83 8.80 16.21
N ALA A 48 -2.44 8.27 17.28
CA ALA A 48 -1.71 7.53 18.32
C ALA A 48 -0.97 6.29 17.77
N ASN A 49 -1.58 5.55 16.85
CA ASN A 49 -0.93 4.41 16.21
C ASN A 49 0.15 4.84 15.21
N VAL A 50 -0.09 5.92 14.47
CA VAL A 50 0.92 6.52 13.58
C VAL A 50 2.14 6.94 14.40
N ASP A 51 1.96 7.70 15.47
CA ASP A 51 3.03 8.17 16.36
C ASP A 51 3.81 7.00 16.97
N ALA A 52 3.10 5.95 17.40
CA ALA A 52 3.71 4.74 17.94
C ALA A 52 4.62 4.02 16.92
N CYS A 53 4.24 4.03 15.63
CA CYS A 53 5.07 3.48 14.56
C CYS A 53 6.22 4.43 14.16
N LEU A 54 5.98 5.74 14.11
CA LEU A 54 7.02 6.73 13.80
C LEU A 54 8.11 6.79 14.88
N ALA A 55 7.78 6.43 16.12
CA ALA A 55 8.72 6.31 17.23
C ALA A 55 9.71 5.13 17.10
N LYS A 56 9.48 4.16 16.19
CA LYS A 56 10.40 3.04 15.97
C LYS A 56 11.73 3.55 15.42
N THR A 57 12.83 3.06 15.99
CA THR A 57 14.19 3.52 15.67
C THR A 57 14.76 2.85 14.42
N THR A 58 14.36 1.61 14.14
CA THR A 58 14.81 0.81 13.00
C THR A 58 13.69 0.60 11.99
N TRP A 59 14.06 0.37 10.72
CA TRP A 59 13.08 0.15 9.65
C TRP A 59 12.37 -1.20 9.80
N GLU A 60 13.12 -2.22 10.22
CA GLU A 60 12.66 -3.58 10.54
C GLU A 60 11.52 -3.59 11.56
N ALA A 61 11.45 -2.57 12.43
CA ALA A 61 10.38 -2.41 13.40
C ALA A 61 9.30 -1.41 12.93
N ALA A 62 9.68 -0.35 12.22
CA ALA A 62 8.76 0.68 11.75
C ALA A 62 7.81 0.14 10.67
N TRP A 63 8.35 -0.55 9.66
CA TRP A 63 7.58 -1.02 8.51
C TRP A 63 6.47 -2.01 8.90
N PRO A 64 6.73 -3.10 9.66
CA PRO A 64 5.66 -4.00 10.07
C PRO A 64 4.61 -3.33 10.96
N CYS A 65 4.98 -2.30 11.72
CA CYS A 65 4.05 -1.50 12.50
C CYS A 65 3.11 -0.69 11.58
N LEU A 66 3.67 0.01 10.59
CA LEU A 66 2.91 0.81 9.62
C LEU A 66 1.96 -0.06 8.78
N GLU A 67 2.47 -1.17 8.24
CA GLU A 67 1.67 -2.17 7.53
C GLU A 67 0.57 -2.75 8.42
N GLY A 68 0.97 -3.13 9.62
CA GLY A 68 0.15 -3.83 10.58
C GLY A 68 -0.98 -3.01 11.17
N ALA A 69 -0.86 -1.67 11.28
CA ALA A 69 -1.88 -0.82 11.88
C ALA A 69 -2.43 0.26 10.92
N PRO A 70 -1.74 1.36 10.61
CA PRO A 70 -2.32 2.44 9.82
C PRO A 70 -2.64 2.05 8.36
N HIS A 71 -1.86 1.17 7.72
CA HIS A 71 -2.18 0.66 6.38
C HIS A 71 -3.40 -0.27 6.43
N SER A 72 -3.34 -1.36 7.17
CA SER A 72 -4.48 -2.29 7.27
C SER A 72 -5.75 -1.65 7.87
N GLY A 73 -5.62 -0.62 8.71
CA GLY A 73 -6.73 0.20 9.20
C GLY A 73 -7.42 1.02 8.12
N GLY A 74 -6.66 1.59 7.18
CA GLY A 74 -7.21 2.33 6.05
C GLY A 74 -7.95 1.42 5.07
N HIS A 75 -7.33 0.27 4.73
CA HIS A 75 -7.99 -0.76 3.93
C HIS A 75 -9.26 -1.31 4.60
N GLY A 76 -9.16 -1.72 5.86
CA GLY A 76 -10.29 -2.27 6.62
C GLY A 76 -11.38 -1.25 6.94
N GLY A 77 -11.01 0.03 7.07
CA GLY A 77 -11.92 1.14 7.33
C GLY A 77 -12.85 1.45 6.16
N VAL A 78 -12.38 1.28 4.93
CA VAL A 78 -13.22 1.39 3.73
C VAL A 78 -14.00 0.09 3.47
N GLY A 79 -13.38 -1.06 3.70
CA GLY A 79 -13.99 -2.37 3.45
C GLY A 79 -14.19 -2.67 1.95
N GLY A 80 -14.91 -3.75 1.63
CA GLY A 80 -15.25 -4.11 0.25
C GLY A 80 -14.01 -4.28 -0.63
N GLN A 81 -13.98 -3.64 -1.79
CA GLN A 81 -12.87 -3.69 -2.74
C GLN A 81 -11.52 -3.39 -2.08
N MET A 82 -11.45 -2.42 -1.15
CA MET A 82 -10.21 -2.07 -0.43
C MET A 82 -9.65 -3.22 0.41
N THR A 83 -10.43 -4.25 0.77
CA THR A 83 -9.91 -5.40 1.53
C THR A 83 -9.37 -6.54 0.66
N ASN A 84 -9.48 -6.44 -0.66
CA ASN A 84 -8.87 -7.39 -1.59
C ASN A 84 -7.40 -7.00 -1.80
N GLY A 85 -6.45 -7.61 -1.10
CA GLY A 85 -5.03 -7.21 -1.14
C GLY A 85 -4.44 -7.15 -2.55
N VAL A 86 -4.83 -8.08 -3.43
CA VAL A 86 -4.35 -8.14 -4.83
C VAL A 86 -4.98 -7.06 -5.72
N SER A 87 -6.26 -6.73 -5.53
CA SER A 87 -7.03 -5.87 -6.43
C SER A 87 -7.57 -4.60 -5.77
N SER A 88 -7.12 -4.27 -4.55
CA SER A 88 -7.51 -3.06 -3.83
C SER A 88 -7.30 -1.75 -4.61
N PRO A 89 -6.32 -1.62 -5.54
CA PRO A 89 -6.24 -0.45 -6.43
C PRO A 89 -7.43 -0.24 -7.36
N GLY A 90 -8.34 -1.22 -7.46
CA GLY A 90 -9.61 -1.10 -8.18
C GLY A 90 -10.61 -0.12 -7.54
N ASP A 91 -10.40 0.27 -6.28
CA ASP A 91 -11.08 1.42 -5.67
C ASP A 91 -10.19 2.67 -5.73
N ALA A 92 -10.67 3.74 -6.35
CA ALA A 92 -9.93 5.00 -6.49
C ALA A 92 -9.42 5.60 -5.17
N ILE A 93 -10.03 5.28 -4.01
CA ILE A 93 -9.56 5.77 -2.71
C ILE A 93 -8.22 5.13 -2.29
N PHE A 94 -7.84 3.99 -2.88
CA PHE A 94 -6.55 3.34 -2.68
C PHE A 94 -5.38 4.32 -2.82
N TYR A 95 -5.41 5.14 -3.88
CA TYR A 95 -4.32 6.06 -4.18
C TYR A 95 -4.20 7.17 -3.13
N LEU A 96 -5.32 7.66 -2.58
CA LEU A 96 -5.30 8.63 -1.48
C LEU A 96 -4.78 8.00 -0.18
N HIS A 97 -5.18 6.76 0.09
CA HIS A 97 -4.67 6.01 1.23
C HIS A 97 -3.15 5.80 1.15
N HIS A 98 -2.64 5.34 0.00
CA HIS A 98 -1.20 5.13 -0.19
C HIS A 98 -0.41 6.44 -0.30
N THR A 99 -1.01 7.53 -0.79
CA THR A 99 -0.39 8.87 -0.71
C THR A 99 -0.21 9.30 0.75
N TRP A 100 -1.20 9.02 1.61
CA TRP A 100 -1.06 9.30 3.04
C TRP A 100 -0.04 8.37 3.72
N LEU A 101 0.03 7.09 3.35
CA LEU A 101 1.06 6.19 3.87
C LEU A 101 2.47 6.59 3.44
N ASP A 102 2.63 7.03 2.20
CA ASP A 102 3.89 7.56 1.70
C ASP A 102 4.30 8.82 2.48
N LYS A 103 3.36 9.74 2.76
CA LYS A 103 3.61 10.85 3.69
C LYS A 103 4.07 10.37 5.07
N VAL A 104 3.42 9.36 5.64
CA VAL A 104 3.81 8.81 6.96
C VAL A 104 5.20 8.19 6.90
N TRP A 105 5.52 7.43 5.85
CA TRP A 105 6.86 6.88 5.63
C TRP A 105 7.91 7.98 5.48
N TRP A 106 7.61 9.01 4.69
CA TRP A 106 8.47 10.17 4.53
C TRP A 106 8.72 10.89 5.86
N ASN A 107 7.70 11.05 6.70
CA ASN A 107 7.87 11.62 8.04
C ASN A 107 8.80 10.78 8.92
N TRP A 108 8.78 9.45 8.77
CA TRP A 108 9.77 8.58 9.42
C TRP A 108 11.17 8.84 8.86
N GLN A 109 11.35 8.86 7.53
CA GLN A 109 12.65 9.09 6.90
C GLN A 109 13.24 10.48 7.26
N ALA A 110 12.43 11.53 7.19
CA ALA A 110 12.81 12.92 7.43
C ALA A 110 13.02 13.25 8.91
N GLY A 111 12.66 12.35 9.82
CA GLY A 111 12.84 12.49 11.26
C GLY A 111 14.30 12.33 11.71
N ARG A 112 14.51 11.66 12.85
CA ARG A 112 15.85 11.49 13.43
C ARG A 112 16.74 10.63 12.52
N ASN A 113 18.02 10.97 12.43
CA ASN A 113 19.02 10.24 11.64
C ASN A 113 18.63 10.08 10.16
N ARG A 114 18.06 11.13 9.53
CA ARG A 114 17.63 11.11 8.12
C ARG A 114 18.66 10.44 7.20
N GLY A 115 19.93 10.88 7.27
CA GLY A 115 20.99 10.32 6.42
C GLY A 115 21.14 8.80 6.53
N GLU A 116 20.92 8.21 7.71
CA GLU A 116 20.92 6.75 7.87
C GLU A 116 19.60 6.12 7.40
N ARG A 117 18.46 6.76 7.66
CA ARG A 117 17.12 6.24 7.33
C ARG A 117 16.87 6.12 5.83
N MET A 118 17.46 7.01 5.03
CA MET A 118 17.36 6.97 3.56
C MET A 118 17.94 5.70 2.93
N GLY A 119 18.84 5.00 3.63
CA GLY A 119 19.46 3.76 3.14
C GLY A 119 18.95 2.48 3.81
N ARG A 120 17.84 2.54 4.56
CA ARG A 120 17.30 1.36 5.26
C ARG A 120 16.23 0.67 4.42
N VAL A 121 16.47 -0.61 4.14
CA VAL A 121 15.55 -1.55 3.49
C VAL A 121 15.63 -2.85 4.28
N ALA A 122 14.50 -3.54 4.42
CA ALA A 122 14.43 -4.79 5.16
C ALA A 122 13.28 -5.66 4.66
N GLY A 123 13.31 -6.93 5.04
CA GLY A 123 12.27 -7.90 4.74
C GLY A 123 12.58 -8.72 3.50
N ARG A 124 11.79 -9.79 3.31
CA ARG A 124 11.94 -10.70 2.18
C ARG A 124 11.44 -10.07 0.89
N ASN A 125 12.10 -10.38 -0.21
CA ASN A 125 11.73 -9.89 -1.54
C ASN A 125 10.63 -10.70 -2.22
N VAL A 126 10.24 -11.84 -1.65
CA VAL A 126 9.11 -12.65 -2.10
C VAL A 126 8.15 -12.86 -0.94
N GLN A 127 6.90 -12.43 -1.14
CA GLN A 127 5.81 -12.65 -0.19
C GLN A 127 5.43 -14.14 -0.13
N ALA A 128 5.09 -14.61 1.07
CA ALA A 128 4.42 -15.90 1.24
C ALA A 128 2.99 -15.87 0.66
N ASP A 129 2.52 -17.01 0.17
CA ASP A 129 1.16 -17.18 -0.30
C ASP A 129 0.19 -17.33 0.90
N GLY A 130 -1.07 -16.92 0.73
CA GLY A 130 -2.12 -17.15 1.73
C GLY A 130 -2.07 -16.24 2.97
N LEU A 131 -1.46 -15.06 2.85
CA LEU A 131 -1.51 -14.05 3.92
C LEU A 131 -2.92 -13.44 4.04
N PRO A 132 -3.31 -12.90 5.20
CA PRO A 132 -4.59 -12.22 5.36
C PRO A 132 -4.82 -11.14 4.29
N GLY A 133 -5.97 -11.19 3.60
CA GLY A 133 -6.30 -10.28 2.48
C GLY A 133 -5.72 -10.71 1.13
N PHE A 134 -4.84 -11.72 1.09
CA PHE A 134 -4.23 -12.25 -0.13
C PHE A 134 -4.54 -13.75 -0.26
N PRO A 135 -5.54 -14.15 -1.05
CA PRO A 135 -5.82 -15.57 -1.24
C PRO A 135 -4.65 -16.28 -1.91
N ALA A 136 -4.69 -17.62 -1.87
CA ALA A 136 -3.69 -18.45 -2.52
C ALA A 136 -3.53 -18.07 -4.00
N ARG A 137 -2.27 -17.98 -4.45
CA ARG A 137 -1.94 -17.70 -5.86
C ARG A 137 -2.56 -18.80 -6.74
N PRO A 138 -3.30 -18.46 -7.80
CA PRO A 138 -3.76 -19.43 -8.79
C PRO A 138 -2.59 -20.19 -9.42
N GLY A 139 -2.78 -21.48 -9.70
CA GLY A 139 -1.70 -22.34 -10.23
C GLY A 139 -1.15 -21.91 -11.60
N ASN A 140 -1.89 -21.11 -12.36
CA ASN A 140 -1.45 -20.54 -13.63
C ASN A 140 -0.58 -19.29 -13.49
N ILE A 141 -0.44 -18.72 -12.29
CA ILE A 141 0.47 -17.60 -12.02
C ILE A 141 1.77 -18.17 -11.46
N PRO A 142 2.92 -18.00 -12.13
CA PRO A 142 4.20 -18.52 -11.65
C PRO A 142 4.55 -18.00 -10.25
N LYS A 143 5.14 -18.87 -9.43
CA LYS A 143 5.68 -18.46 -8.13
C LYS A 143 7.01 -17.73 -8.33
N PRO A 144 7.18 -16.50 -7.80
CA PRO A 144 8.46 -15.82 -7.81
C PRO A 144 9.51 -16.63 -7.03
N THR A 145 10.71 -16.79 -7.60
CA THR A 145 11.85 -17.46 -6.95
C THR A 145 12.91 -16.47 -6.46
N GLY A 146 12.68 -15.17 -6.66
CA GLY A 146 13.54 -14.06 -6.28
C GLY A 146 13.00 -12.76 -6.88
N ALA A 147 13.79 -11.69 -6.78
CA ALA A 147 13.50 -10.42 -7.40
C ALA A 147 14.74 -9.86 -8.08
N ASP A 148 14.54 -9.25 -9.24
CA ASP A 148 15.63 -8.63 -10.00
C ASP A 148 16.35 -7.58 -9.15
N GLY A 149 17.68 -7.56 -9.21
CA GLY A 149 18.50 -6.62 -8.44
C GLY A 149 18.83 -7.04 -7.01
N ASP A 150 18.18 -8.08 -6.48
CA ASP A 150 18.55 -8.69 -5.21
C ASP A 150 19.43 -9.93 -5.41
N SER A 151 20.52 -10.04 -4.65
CA SER A 151 21.42 -11.19 -4.71
C SER A 151 20.93 -12.41 -3.90
N GLY A 152 19.79 -12.30 -3.22
CA GLY A 152 19.28 -13.33 -2.31
C GLY A 152 17.76 -13.21 -2.09
N THR A 153 17.29 -13.65 -0.92
CA THR A 153 15.86 -13.65 -0.56
C THR A 153 15.42 -12.40 0.22
N GLU A 154 16.35 -11.51 0.53
CA GLU A 154 16.10 -10.28 1.26
C GLU A 154 16.13 -9.10 0.29
N THR A 155 15.23 -8.15 0.50
CA THR A 155 15.11 -6.94 -0.29
C THR A 155 16.31 -6.03 -0.07
N THR A 156 16.89 -5.52 -1.14
CA THR A 156 18.03 -4.60 -1.11
C THR A 156 17.70 -3.28 -1.79
N MET A 157 18.58 -2.28 -1.67
CA MET A 157 18.48 -1.04 -2.45
C MET A 157 18.53 -1.27 -3.96
N GLY A 158 19.13 -2.38 -4.42
CA GLY A 158 19.22 -2.76 -5.82
C GLY A 158 17.93 -3.38 -6.37
N HIS A 159 16.98 -3.77 -5.50
CA HIS A 159 15.73 -4.38 -5.90
C HIS A 159 15.01 -3.57 -6.98
N VAL A 160 14.68 -4.22 -8.10
CA VAL A 160 14.04 -3.60 -9.25
C VAL A 160 12.52 -3.63 -9.09
N LEU A 161 11.94 -2.45 -8.97
CA LEU A 161 10.51 -2.20 -9.05
C LEU A 161 10.08 -2.29 -10.52
N ASN A 162 9.40 -3.39 -10.85
CA ASN A 162 8.86 -3.61 -12.18
C ASN A 162 7.57 -2.81 -12.37
N MET A 163 7.56 -1.94 -13.39
CA MET A 163 6.42 -1.07 -13.67
C MET A 163 5.42 -1.66 -14.66
N PHE A 164 5.72 -2.83 -15.25
CA PHE A 164 4.87 -3.55 -16.19
C PHE A 164 4.27 -2.68 -17.30
N GLY A 165 5.08 -1.76 -17.84
CA GLY A 165 4.68 -0.86 -18.93
C GLY A 165 4.02 0.45 -18.49
N ASN A 166 3.76 0.66 -17.20
CA ASN A 166 3.27 1.96 -16.69
C ASN A 166 4.37 3.04 -16.63
N GLY A 167 5.63 2.66 -16.84
CA GLY A 167 6.80 3.52 -16.80
C GLY A 167 8.10 2.71 -16.92
N PRO A 168 9.27 3.35 -16.93
CA PRO A 168 10.55 2.63 -16.86
C PRO A 168 10.71 1.97 -15.48
N ASN A 169 11.28 0.77 -15.45
CA ASN A 169 11.67 0.11 -14.20
C ASN A 169 12.68 0.97 -13.43
N LYS A 170 12.60 0.91 -12.10
CA LYS A 170 13.46 1.65 -11.17
C LYS A 170 13.92 0.76 -10.05
N THR A 171 15.04 1.09 -9.43
CA THR A 171 15.46 0.42 -8.21
C THR A 171 14.80 1.05 -6.99
N ILE A 172 14.78 0.35 -5.85
CA ILE A 172 14.42 0.97 -4.57
C ILE A 172 15.28 2.21 -4.32
N ALA A 173 16.59 2.14 -4.60
CA ALA A 173 17.50 3.28 -4.45
C ALA A 173 17.05 4.54 -5.22
N ASP A 174 16.45 4.37 -6.40
CA ASP A 174 15.98 5.50 -7.21
C ASP A 174 14.78 6.25 -6.60
N VAL A 175 14.01 5.59 -5.72
CA VAL A 175 12.73 6.10 -5.19
C VAL A 175 12.75 6.42 -3.70
N MET A 176 13.85 6.20 -3.00
CA MET A 176 13.93 6.44 -1.55
C MET A 176 13.77 7.91 -1.15
N GLU A 177 14.08 8.86 -2.04
CA GLU A 177 14.09 10.30 -1.77
C GLU A 177 13.07 11.03 -2.65
N ILE A 178 12.05 11.59 -2.02
CA ILE A 178 10.92 12.25 -2.70
C ILE A 178 11.31 13.59 -3.35
N GLN A 179 12.46 14.14 -2.96
CA GLN A 179 13.08 15.34 -3.53
C GLN A 179 14.40 15.01 -4.26
N GLY A 180 14.51 13.79 -4.79
CA GLY A 180 15.69 13.29 -5.47
C GLY A 180 15.77 13.65 -6.96
N GLN A 181 16.52 12.87 -7.72
CA GLN A 181 16.63 13.05 -9.18
C GLN A 181 15.37 12.59 -9.92
N LEU A 182 14.75 11.50 -9.45
CA LEU A 182 13.57 10.92 -10.08
C LEU A 182 12.27 11.56 -9.59
N LEU A 183 12.12 11.68 -8.27
CA LEU A 183 10.94 12.22 -7.61
C LEU A 183 11.19 13.69 -7.23
N CYS A 184 10.19 14.54 -7.41
CA CYS A 184 10.30 15.97 -7.08
C CYS A 184 8.97 16.50 -6.53
N TYR A 185 8.59 16.02 -5.34
CA TYR A 185 7.38 16.49 -4.65
C TYR A 185 7.64 16.73 -3.17
N LYS A 186 6.67 17.37 -2.51
CA LYS A 186 6.66 17.54 -1.05
C LYS A 186 5.25 17.38 -0.52
N TYR A 187 5.13 16.92 0.72
CA TYR A 187 3.90 17.04 1.47
C TYR A 187 3.83 18.41 2.16
N VAL A 188 2.65 19.01 2.12
CA VAL A 188 2.36 20.27 2.79
C VAL A 188 1.52 19.97 4.02
N GLU A 189 1.97 20.41 5.18
CA GLU A 189 1.15 20.34 6.39
C GLU A 189 0.02 21.38 6.32
N PRO A 190 -1.18 21.04 6.83
CA PRO A 190 -2.24 22.02 6.94
C PRO A 190 -1.76 23.19 7.80
N LYS A 191 -2.19 24.41 7.45
CA LYS A 191 -2.04 25.55 8.34
C LYS A 191 -2.97 25.32 9.53
N GLU A 192 -2.44 25.42 10.74
CA GLU A 192 -3.22 25.46 11.98
C GLU A 192 -4.21 26.63 11.98
#